data_AF-A0A818MF01-F1
#
_entry.id   AF-A0A818MF01-F1
#
_cell.length_a   1.000
_cell.length_b   1.000
_cell.length_c   1.000
_cell.angle_alpha   90.00
_cell.angle_beta   90.00
_cell.angle_gamma   90.00
#
_symmetry.space_group_name_H-M   'P 1'
#
loop_
_entity.id
_entity.type
_entity.pdbx_description
1 polymer ?
#
loop_
_entity_poly.entity_id
_entity_poly.type
_entity_poly.pdbx_seq_one_letter_code
_entity_poly.pdbx_strand_id
1 'polypeptide(L)'
;MANNVWVMNGDLLRFFADENQEIYLRRDLHWSDIIRLRFGLKRKDSPALCSYMKEYTFNIIVDIERVPYRSSIEERSNGKSFDAYSIPNYGKLTYCSLQGQISILDKIRFNNDLKHPFIIYFKQGNWLMDYISTRIKIHSNTKQLGECYEDIFSHIKNLSCLIIPSYFDLILNKSYKLIKEHSLKFNESVYSFIINICSRTKSTINLIN
;
A
#
# COMPACT_ATOMS: atom_id res chain seq x y z
N MET A 1 33.76 -0.47 8.44
CA MET A 1 34.06 -1.08 9.76
C MET A 1 33.00 -0.62 10.73
N ALA A 2 32.17 -1.55 11.24
CA ALA A 2 31.17 -1.25 12.24
C ALA A 2 31.87 -0.97 13.57
N ASN A 3 31.86 0.29 14.02
CA ASN A 3 32.27 0.62 15.38
C ASN A 3 31.04 0.55 16.27
N ASN A 4 30.94 -0.54 17.01
CA ASN A 4 30.07 -0.62 18.18
C ASN A 4 30.55 0.46 19.15
N VAL A 5 29.82 1.57 19.25
CA VAL A 5 30.14 2.61 20.24
C VAL A 5 29.75 2.07 21.61
N TRP A 6 30.74 1.52 22.30
CA TRP A 6 30.64 1.11 23.69
C TRP A 6 30.51 2.36 24.55
N VAL A 7 29.40 2.49 25.28
CA VAL A 7 29.30 3.43 26.40
C VAL A 7 30.09 2.82 27.54
N MET A 8 31.34 3.28 27.73
CA MET A 8 32.21 2.81 28.82
C MET A 8 31.50 3.03 30.16
N ASN A 9 31.44 1.99 31.00
CA ASN A 9 30.75 1.97 32.31
C ASN A 9 29.21 2.11 32.31
N GLY A 10 28.53 1.92 31.18
CA GLY A 10 27.06 1.82 31.13
C GLY A 10 26.56 0.40 31.44
N ASP A 11 25.55 0.28 32.31
CA ASP A 11 24.86 -1.01 32.52
C ASP A 11 24.10 -1.42 31.23
N LEU A 12 24.57 -2.49 30.59
CA LEU A 12 24.03 -3.01 29.33
C LEU A 12 22.59 -3.54 29.45
N LEU A 13 22.13 -3.83 30.66
CA LEU A 13 20.77 -4.33 30.92
C LEU A 13 19.78 -3.18 31.16
N ARG A 14 20.25 -1.95 31.37
CA ARG A 14 19.40 -0.76 31.56
C ARG A 14 19.22 0.00 30.26
N PHE A 15 18.01 0.53 30.06
CA PHE A 15 17.71 1.37 28.90
C PHE A 15 18.47 2.70 29.02
N PHE A 16 19.21 3.09 27.98
CA PHE A 16 19.97 4.35 27.96
C PHE A 16 19.11 5.62 28.13
N ALA A 17 17.80 5.51 27.96
CA ALA A 17 16.81 6.58 28.12
C ALA A 17 15.99 6.45 29.43
N ASP A 18 16.51 5.73 30.43
CA ASP A 18 15.87 5.60 31.74
C ASP A 18 16.03 6.87 32.59
N GLU A 19 15.14 7.05 33.56
CA GLU A 19 15.24 8.19 34.48
C GLU A 19 16.59 8.11 35.24
N ASN A 20 17.34 9.24 35.25
CA ASN A 20 18.72 9.39 35.74
C ASN A 20 19.86 9.00 34.76
N GLN A 21 19.60 8.89 33.44
CA GLN A 21 20.66 8.77 32.43
C GLN A 21 20.81 10.09 31.64
N GLU A 22 21.87 10.86 31.90
CA GLU A 22 22.17 12.14 31.22
C GLU A 22 22.96 11.98 29.90
N ILE A 23 22.96 10.78 29.30
CA ILE A 23 23.80 10.45 28.13
C ILE A 23 23.46 11.32 26.91
N TYR A 24 22.23 11.85 26.84
CA TYR A 24 21.72 12.61 25.69
C TYR A 24 22.03 14.12 25.72
N LEU A 25 22.59 14.69 26.80
CA LEU A 25 22.80 16.15 26.90
C LEU A 25 24.08 16.67 26.24
N ARG A 26 24.91 15.80 25.63
CA ARG A 26 26.03 16.23 24.79
C ARG A 26 26.10 15.44 23.50
N ARG A 27 25.78 16.09 22.37
CA ARG A 27 26.70 16.29 21.21
C ARG A 27 25.99 16.80 19.95
N ASP A 28 26.74 17.62 19.20
CA ASP A 28 26.64 17.78 17.75
C ASP A 28 26.59 16.40 17.08
N LEU A 29 25.49 16.11 16.41
CA LEU A 29 25.26 14.83 15.73
C LEU A 29 25.23 15.04 14.22
N HIS A 30 26.35 14.72 13.58
CA HIS A 30 26.35 14.25 12.21
C HIS A 30 25.93 12.77 12.22
N TRP A 31 24.64 12.47 11.96
CA TRP A 31 24.18 11.42 11.03
C TRP A 31 22.72 10.97 11.23
N SER A 32 22.16 10.53 10.09
CA SER A 32 20.88 9.87 9.82
C SER A 32 20.54 8.72 10.79
N ASP A 33 19.36 8.88 11.39
CA ASP A 33 18.27 7.91 11.53
C ASP A 33 18.48 6.58 12.24
N ILE A 34 18.79 6.59 13.54
CA ILE A 34 18.15 5.66 14.49
C ILE A 34 17.87 6.39 15.81
N ILE A 35 16.65 6.95 15.94
CA ILE A 35 16.13 7.36 17.24
C ILE A 35 15.49 6.13 17.89
N ARG A 36 16.13 5.57 18.93
CA ARG A 36 15.46 4.59 19.81
C ARG A 36 14.43 5.33 20.66
N LEU A 37 13.22 5.49 20.13
CA LEU A 37 12.08 6.06 20.83
C LEU A 37 11.68 5.18 22.03
N ARG A 38 11.42 5.80 23.19
CA ARG A 38 10.88 5.12 24.38
C ARG A 38 9.37 4.96 24.18
N PHE A 39 8.93 3.80 23.70
CA PHE A 39 7.50 3.52 23.40
C PHE A 39 6.65 3.26 24.66
N GLY A 40 7.28 3.04 25.82
CA GLY A 40 6.62 2.53 27.02
C GLY A 40 6.21 1.06 26.90
N LEU A 41 5.66 0.50 27.99
CA LEU A 41 5.19 -0.90 28.03
C LEU A 41 3.71 -1.02 27.64
N LYS A 42 2.93 0.06 27.82
CA LYS A 42 1.48 0.10 27.60
C LYS A 42 1.11 1.30 26.74
N ARG A 43 -0.03 1.21 26.05
CA ARG A 43 -0.59 2.31 25.25
C ARG A 43 -0.71 3.64 26.01
N LYS A 44 -0.95 3.58 27.32
CA LYS A 44 -1.08 4.76 28.19
C LYS A 44 0.24 5.52 28.39
N ASP A 45 1.37 4.85 28.16
CA ASP A 45 2.70 5.41 28.41
C ASP A 45 3.12 6.35 27.27
N SER A 46 2.58 6.16 26.06
CA SER A 46 2.73 7.10 24.95
C SER A 46 1.46 7.15 24.08
N PRO A 47 0.39 7.80 24.57
CA PRO A 47 -0.90 7.84 23.87
C PRO A 47 -0.82 8.55 22.53
N ALA A 48 -0.07 9.65 22.45
CA ALA A 48 0.12 10.43 21.23
C ALA A 48 0.79 9.60 20.12
N LEU A 49 1.88 8.89 20.46
CA LEU A 49 2.59 8.02 19.53
C LEU A 49 1.72 6.84 19.07
N CYS A 50 0.97 6.23 19.99
CA CYS A 50 0.05 5.14 19.64
C CYS A 50 -1.05 5.60 18.69
N SER A 51 -1.57 6.82 18.86
CA SER A 51 -2.55 7.40 17.93
C SER A 51 -1.92 7.69 16.57
N TYR A 52 -0.72 8.26 16.55
CA TYR A 52 0.02 8.52 15.30
C TYR A 52 0.31 7.24 14.53
N MET A 53 0.82 6.19 15.19
CA MET A 53 1.10 4.90 14.54
C MET A 53 -0.16 4.27 13.95
N LYS A 54 -1.30 4.38 14.64
CA LYS A 54 -2.59 3.90 14.13
C LYS A 54 -3.01 4.66 12.88
N GLU A 55 -2.96 5.99 12.93
CA GLU A 55 -3.33 6.84 11.81
C GLU A 55 -2.42 6.60 10.60
N TYR A 56 -1.11 6.54 10.81
CA TYR A 56 -0.12 6.24 9.78
C TYR A 56 -0.36 4.88 9.13
N THR A 57 -0.54 3.83 9.93
CA THR A 57 -0.79 2.47 9.43
C THR A 57 -2.12 2.40 8.68
N PHE A 58 -3.17 3.03 9.21
CA PHE A 58 -4.49 3.07 8.58
C PHE A 58 -4.43 3.76 7.22
N ASN A 59 -3.78 4.92 7.13
CA ASN A 59 -3.66 5.66 5.87
C ASN A 59 -2.90 4.86 4.81
N ILE A 60 -1.82 4.17 5.19
CA ILE A 60 -1.05 3.32 4.26
C ILE A 60 -1.90 2.15 3.75
N ILE A 61 -2.59 1.43 4.64
CA ILE A 61 -3.43 0.29 4.25
C ILE A 61 -4.53 0.76 3.29
N VAL A 62 -5.19 1.87 3.64
CA VAL A 62 -6.24 2.47 2.82
C VAL A 62 -5.73 2.80 1.42
N ASP A 63 -4.51 3.33 1.29
CA ASP A 63 -3.94 3.68 -0.01
C ASP A 63 -3.51 2.44 -0.81
N ILE A 64 -2.91 1.43 -0.16
CA ILE A 64 -2.52 0.16 -0.78
C ILE A 64 -3.75 -0.60 -1.30
N GLU A 65 -4.84 -0.62 -0.54
CA GLU A 65 -6.07 -1.33 -0.92
C GLU A 65 -6.89 -0.56 -1.95
N ARG A 66 -6.86 0.78 -1.95
CA ARG A 66 -7.68 1.61 -2.83
C ARG A 66 -7.40 1.37 -4.32
N VAL A 67 -6.14 1.16 -4.69
CA VAL A 67 -5.75 0.93 -6.09
C VAL A 67 -6.32 -0.38 -6.64
N PRO A 68 -6.17 -1.54 -5.98
CA PRO A 68 -6.73 -2.83 -6.43
C PRO A 68 -8.20 -3.06 -6.05
N TYR A 69 -8.68 -2.59 -4.90
CA TYR A 69 -10.00 -2.93 -4.36
C TYR A 69 -10.79 -1.70 -3.92
N ARG A 70 -11.80 -1.33 -4.70
CA ARG A 70 -12.88 -0.42 -4.30
C ARG A 70 -14.16 -0.76 -5.03
N SER A 71 -15.23 -0.83 -4.27
CA SER A 71 -16.60 -0.94 -4.76
C SER A 71 -17.16 0.42 -5.16
N SER A 72 -18.24 0.41 -5.95
CA SER A 72 -18.98 1.63 -6.30
C SER A 72 -19.54 2.37 -5.09
N ILE A 73 -19.86 1.66 -4.01
CA ILE A 73 -20.46 2.24 -2.81
C ILE A 73 -19.39 3.01 -2.03
N GLU A 74 -18.22 2.40 -1.84
CA GLU A 74 -17.09 3.04 -1.19
C GLU A 74 -16.64 4.29 -1.94
N GLU A 75 -16.54 4.22 -3.28
CA GLU A 75 -16.09 5.35 -4.09
C GLU A 75 -17.05 6.55 -3.99
N ARG A 76 -18.36 6.28 -4.01
CA ARG A 76 -19.40 7.30 -3.82
C ARG A 76 -19.39 7.90 -2.41
N SER A 77 -19.13 7.08 -1.39
CA SER A 77 -19.04 7.54 0.00
C SER A 77 -17.90 8.54 0.22
N ASN A 78 -16.83 8.44 -0.58
CA ASN A 78 -15.71 9.37 -0.55
C ASN A 78 -16.02 10.73 -1.21
N GLY A 79 -17.24 10.95 -1.72
CA GLY A 79 -17.69 12.22 -2.32
C GLY A 79 -17.05 12.52 -3.66
N LYS A 80 -16.36 11.55 -4.26
CA LYS A 80 -15.68 11.68 -5.55
C LYS A 80 -16.52 10.89 -6.55
N SER A 81 -17.05 11.56 -7.57
CA SER A 81 -18.13 11.10 -8.48
C SER A 81 -17.77 9.91 -9.40
N PHE A 82 -17.02 8.93 -8.91
CA PHE A 82 -16.67 7.71 -9.63
C PHE A 82 -17.65 6.60 -9.28
N ASP A 83 -17.94 5.80 -10.29
CA ASP A 83 -18.74 4.61 -10.17
C ASP A 83 -18.02 3.46 -10.89
N ALA A 84 -18.46 2.22 -10.63
CA ALA A 84 -17.89 1.08 -11.31
C ALA A 84 -18.17 1.19 -12.81
N TYR A 85 -17.13 0.93 -13.59
CA TYR A 85 -17.17 1.10 -15.03
C TYR A 85 -18.22 0.18 -15.67
N SER A 86 -18.94 0.68 -16.69
CA SER A 86 -19.93 -0.11 -17.42
C SER A 86 -19.42 -0.37 -18.84
N ILE A 87 -19.30 -1.65 -19.19
CA ILE A 87 -18.87 -2.08 -20.53
C ILE A 87 -20.13 -2.40 -21.35
N PRO A 88 -20.31 -1.80 -22.54
CA PRO A 88 -21.40 -2.14 -23.43
C PRO A 88 -21.44 -3.65 -23.72
N ASN A 89 -22.63 -4.25 -23.71
CA ASN A 89 -22.86 -5.68 -23.96
C ASN A 89 -22.17 -6.64 -22.96
N TYR A 90 -21.71 -6.14 -21.80
CA TYR A 90 -21.20 -6.98 -20.70
C TYR A 90 -21.85 -6.60 -19.36
N GLY A 91 -21.95 -5.29 -19.09
CA GLY A 91 -22.51 -4.75 -17.86
C GLY A 91 -21.49 -4.06 -16.98
N LYS A 92 -21.90 -3.79 -15.74
CA LYS A 92 -21.13 -3.03 -14.76
C LYS A 92 -20.11 -3.91 -14.03
N LEU A 93 -18.91 -3.40 -13.84
CA LEU A 93 -17.86 -4.09 -13.08
C LEU A 93 -18.24 -4.22 -11.60
N THR A 94 -17.76 -5.30 -10.97
CA THR A 94 -17.92 -5.53 -9.53
C THR A 94 -17.13 -4.51 -8.71
N TYR A 95 -15.91 -4.21 -9.15
CA TYR A 95 -15.02 -3.21 -8.56
C TYR A 95 -14.74 -2.07 -9.55
N CYS A 96 -14.61 -0.86 -9.02
CA CYS A 96 -14.11 0.31 -9.74
C CYS A 96 -12.60 0.20 -10.02
N SER A 97 -11.90 -0.40 -9.05
CA SER A 97 -10.46 -0.60 -9.02
C SER A 97 -9.97 -1.73 -9.95
N LEU A 98 -8.64 -1.88 -10.02
CA LEU A 98 -7.96 -2.83 -10.91
C LEU A 98 -8.48 -4.27 -10.82
N GLN A 99 -8.97 -4.72 -9.65
CA GLN A 99 -9.54 -6.05 -9.48
C GLN A 99 -10.73 -6.31 -10.43
N GLY A 100 -11.52 -5.29 -10.74
CA GLY A 100 -12.66 -5.42 -11.64
C GLY A 100 -12.20 -5.84 -13.04
N GLN A 101 -11.21 -5.14 -13.58
CA GLN A 101 -10.63 -5.44 -14.89
C GLN A 101 -9.85 -6.75 -14.86
N ILE A 102 -9.05 -7.00 -13.82
CA ILE A 102 -8.28 -8.24 -13.66
C ILE A 102 -9.20 -9.47 -13.63
N SER A 103 -10.34 -9.41 -12.93
CA SER A 103 -11.27 -10.55 -12.86
C SER A 103 -11.86 -10.95 -14.21
N ILE A 104 -12.02 -9.99 -15.13
CA ILE A 104 -12.47 -10.24 -16.50
C ILE A 104 -11.31 -10.77 -17.33
N LEU A 105 -10.15 -10.11 -17.25
CA LEU A 105 -8.95 -10.47 -17.97
C LEU A 105 -8.45 -11.87 -17.61
N ASP A 106 -8.60 -12.31 -16.36
CA ASP A 106 -8.31 -13.68 -15.92
C ASP A 106 -9.15 -14.71 -16.67
N LYS A 107 -10.46 -14.46 -16.83
CA LYS A 107 -11.36 -15.34 -17.58
C LYS A 107 -11.00 -15.37 -19.07
N ILE A 108 -10.68 -14.20 -19.64
CA ILE A 108 -10.29 -14.07 -21.04
C ILE A 108 -8.98 -14.81 -21.31
N ARG A 109 -7.97 -14.64 -20.44
CA ARG A 109 -6.69 -15.36 -20.53
C ARG A 109 -6.88 -16.86 -20.44
N PHE A 110 -7.67 -17.31 -19.47
CA PHE A 110 -7.90 -18.74 -19.25
C PHE A 110 -8.58 -19.41 -20.45
N ASN A 111 -9.55 -18.73 -21.07
CA ASN A 111 -10.30 -19.27 -22.21
C ASN A 111 -9.76 -18.86 -23.59
N ASN A 112 -8.73 -18.00 -23.63
CA ASN A 112 -8.26 -17.32 -24.85
C ASN A 112 -9.40 -16.66 -25.67
N ASP A 113 -10.37 -16.05 -24.99
CA ASP A 113 -11.58 -15.52 -25.63
C ASP A 113 -11.36 -14.13 -26.23
N LEU A 114 -10.81 -14.10 -27.44
CA LEU A 114 -10.59 -12.86 -28.21
C LEU A 114 -11.90 -12.21 -28.70
N LYS A 115 -13.05 -12.90 -28.58
CA LYS A 115 -14.37 -12.40 -28.96
C LYS A 115 -15.13 -11.82 -27.77
N HIS A 116 -14.54 -11.81 -26.58
CA HIS A 116 -15.17 -11.26 -25.39
C HIS A 116 -15.54 -9.77 -25.59
N PRO A 117 -16.72 -9.31 -25.12
CA PRO A 117 -17.16 -7.92 -25.28
C PRO A 117 -16.13 -6.89 -24.80
N PHE A 118 -15.39 -7.23 -23.75
CA PHE A 118 -14.27 -6.41 -23.23
C PHE A 118 -13.17 -6.16 -24.26
N ILE A 119 -12.77 -7.18 -25.02
CA ILE A 119 -11.74 -7.07 -26.07
C ILE A 119 -12.27 -6.27 -27.26
N ILE A 120 -13.54 -6.50 -27.62
CA ILE A 120 -14.22 -5.73 -28.66
C ILE A 120 -14.29 -4.25 -28.26
N TYR A 121 -14.56 -3.96 -26.99
CA TYR A 121 -14.62 -2.59 -26.48
C TYR A 121 -13.29 -1.85 -26.63
N PHE A 122 -12.15 -2.51 -26.37
CA PHE A 122 -10.81 -1.93 -26.62
C PHE A 122 -10.56 -1.54 -28.07
N LYS A 123 -11.21 -2.23 -29.02
CA LYS A 123 -11.10 -1.87 -30.45
C LYS A 123 -11.89 -0.60 -30.79
N GLN A 124 -12.88 -0.26 -29.98
CA GLN A 124 -13.77 0.88 -30.21
C GLN A 124 -13.21 2.19 -29.64
N GLY A 125 -12.38 2.11 -28.58
CA GLY A 125 -11.71 3.28 -28.05
C GLY A 125 -10.96 3.03 -26.74
N ASN A 126 -10.42 4.12 -26.20
CA ASN A 126 -9.42 4.09 -25.14
C ASN A 126 -9.96 4.54 -23.76
N TRP A 127 -11.27 4.70 -23.62
CA TRP A 127 -11.92 5.32 -22.46
C TRP A 127 -11.62 4.62 -21.13
N LEU A 128 -11.42 3.29 -21.14
CA LEU A 128 -11.11 2.54 -19.92
C LEU A 128 -9.72 2.91 -19.35
N MET A 129 -8.75 3.19 -20.23
CA MET A 129 -7.43 3.64 -19.80
C MET A 129 -7.50 5.01 -19.12
N ASP A 130 -8.28 5.92 -19.69
CA ASP A 130 -8.53 7.25 -19.13
C ASP A 130 -9.28 7.20 -17.80
N TYR A 131 -10.26 6.29 -17.69
CA TYR A 131 -10.96 6.05 -16.44
C TYR A 131 -10.00 5.60 -15.33
N ILE A 132 -9.10 4.66 -15.61
CA ILE A 132 -8.17 4.12 -14.61
C ILE A 132 -7.17 5.20 -14.16
N SER A 133 -6.52 5.90 -15.08
CA SER A 133 -5.54 6.92 -14.73
C SER A 133 -6.17 8.09 -13.98
N THR A 134 -7.31 8.60 -14.47
CA THR A 134 -8.04 9.70 -13.82
C THR A 134 -8.49 9.30 -12.42
N ARG A 135 -9.01 8.09 -12.24
CA ARG A 135 -9.43 7.58 -10.94
C ARG A 135 -8.28 7.57 -9.93
N ILE A 136 -7.11 7.06 -10.32
CA ILE A 136 -5.95 6.96 -9.41
C ILE A 136 -5.38 8.35 -9.08
N LYS A 137 -5.38 9.30 -10.03
CA LYS A 137 -4.85 10.67 -9.84
C LYS A 137 -5.57 11.51 -8.80
N ILE A 138 -6.81 11.18 -8.50
CA ILE A 138 -7.70 12.00 -7.67
C ILE A 138 -7.29 12.07 -6.21
N HIS A 139 -6.52 11.10 -5.72
CA HIS A 139 -6.01 11.11 -4.36
C HIS A 139 -4.58 11.60 -4.36
N SER A 140 -4.26 12.53 -3.45
CA SER A 140 -2.92 13.11 -3.32
C SER A 140 -1.83 12.05 -3.20
N ASN A 141 -2.09 11.01 -2.40
CA ASN A 141 -1.11 9.97 -2.09
C ASN A 141 -0.86 9.00 -3.26
N THR A 142 -1.83 8.83 -4.15
CA THR A 142 -1.70 7.96 -5.34
C THR A 142 -1.52 8.75 -6.63
N LYS A 143 -1.37 10.08 -6.55
CA LYS A 143 -1.32 10.96 -7.72
C LYS A 143 -0.17 10.62 -8.66
N GLN A 144 1.03 10.44 -8.12
CA GLN A 144 2.23 10.07 -8.87
C GLN A 144 2.05 8.74 -9.61
N LEU A 145 1.39 7.77 -8.97
CA LEU A 145 1.07 6.49 -9.62
C LEU A 145 0.09 6.71 -10.79
N GLY A 146 -0.92 7.55 -10.59
CA GLY A 146 -1.91 7.87 -11.62
C GLY A 146 -1.32 8.60 -12.83
N GLU A 147 -0.38 9.54 -12.60
CA GLU A 147 0.40 10.22 -13.65
C GLU A 147 1.24 9.21 -14.43
N CYS A 148 1.91 8.28 -13.74
CA CYS A 148 2.66 7.21 -14.40
C CYS A 148 1.76 6.30 -15.26
N TYR A 149 0.56 5.94 -14.79
CA TYR A 149 -0.40 5.19 -15.60
C TYR A 149 -0.87 5.97 -16.84
N GLU A 150 -1.13 7.26 -16.69
CA GLU A 150 -1.52 8.13 -17.81
C GLU A 150 -0.43 8.18 -18.86
N ASP A 151 0.82 8.37 -18.46
CA ASP A 151 1.98 8.37 -19.34
C ASP A 151 2.09 7.03 -20.07
N ILE A 152 2.08 5.90 -19.35
CA ILE A 152 2.16 4.57 -19.95
C ILE A 152 1.00 4.33 -20.94
N PHE A 153 -0.23 4.67 -20.56
CA PHE A 153 -1.39 4.48 -21.42
C PHE A 153 -1.35 5.38 -22.65
N SER A 154 -0.81 6.60 -22.57
CA SER A 154 -0.65 7.48 -23.73
C SER A 154 0.19 6.81 -24.83
N HIS A 155 1.22 6.05 -24.46
CA HIS A 155 2.04 5.28 -25.40
C HIS A 155 1.27 4.09 -25.99
N ILE A 156 0.49 3.36 -25.17
CA ILE A 156 -0.30 2.21 -25.65
C ILE A 156 -1.37 2.64 -26.65
N LYS A 157 -2.00 3.80 -26.43
CA LYS A 157 -3.06 4.33 -27.30
C LYS A 157 -2.60 4.57 -28.74
N ASN A 158 -1.29 4.73 -28.96
CA ASN A 158 -0.69 4.93 -30.28
C ASN A 158 -0.42 3.61 -31.02
N LEU A 159 -0.61 2.46 -30.36
CA LEU A 159 -0.42 1.14 -30.97
C LEU A 159 -1.64 0.71 -31.78
N SER A 160 -1.46 -0.31 -32.62
CA SER A 160 -2.58 -0.96 -33.31
C SER A 160 -3.58 -1.55 -32.30
N CYS A 161 -4.88 -1.35 -32.55
CA CYS A 161 -5.96 -1.78 -31.67
C CYS A 161 -6.01 -3.30 -31.41
N LEU A 162 -5.32 -4.11 -32.22
CA LEU A 162 -5.17 -5.55 -32.04
C LEU A 162 -4.24 -5.92 -30.88
N ILE A 163 -3.27 -5.05 -30.57
CA ILE A 163 -2.19 -5.31 -29.62
C ILE A 163 -2.47 -4.62 -28.27
N ILE A 164 -3.26 -3.55 -28.29
CA ILE A 164 -3.68 -2.79 -27.10
C ILE A 164 -4.15 -3.69 -25.95
N PRO A 165 -5.08 -4.66 -26.15
CA PRO A 165 -5.57 -5.48 -25.06
C PRO A 165 -4.47 -6.27 -24.35
N SER A 166 -3.50 -6.79 -25.10
CA SER A 166 -2.39 -7.58 -24.56
C SER A 166 -1.41 -6.74 -23.72
N TYR A 167 -1.09 -5.52 -24.19
CA TYR A 167 -0.20 -4.61 -23.44
C TYR A 167 -0.90 -4.04 -22.21
N PHE A 168 -2.17 -3.68 -22.36
CA PHE A 168 -3.01 -3.26 -21.25
C PHE A 168 -3.07 -4.34 -20.16
N ASP A 169 -3.33 -5.58 -20.57
CA ASP A 169 -3.37 -6.73 -19.67
C ASP A 169 -2.03 -6.95 -18.94
N LEU A 170 -0.92 -6.90 -19.68
CA LEU A 170 0.42 -7.05 -19.13
C LEU A 170 0.70 -6.03 -18.03
N ILE A 171 0.40 -4.76 -18.29
CA ILE A 171 0.66 -3.66 -17.35
C ILE A 171 -0.23 -3.81 -16.12
N LEU A 172 -1.53 -4.02 -16.30
CA LEU A 172 -2.44 -4.18 -15.16
C LEU A 172 -2.07 -5.39 -14.31
N ASN A 173 -1.77 -6.53 -14.93
CA ASN A 173 -1.43 -7.76 -14.21
C ASN A 173 -0.11 -7.61 -13.44
N LYS A 174 0.93 -7.02 -14.06
CA LYS A 174 2.20 -6.74 -13.37
C LYS A 174 2.00 -5.80 -12.19
N SER A 175 1.31 -4.69 -12.40
CA SER A 175 1.06 -3.72 -11.32
C SER A 175 0.23 -4.33 -10.19
N TYR A 176 -0.84 -5.08 -10.51
CA TYR A 176 -1.68 -5.75 -9.52
C TYR A 176 -0.88 -6.77 -8.70
N LYS A 177 -0.03 -7.59 -9.36
CA LYS A 177 0.85 -8.55 -8.67
C LYS A 177 1.83 -7.86 -7.74
N LEU A 178 2.50 -6.80 -8.21
CA LEU A 178 3.44 -6.03 -7.38
C LEU A 178 2.75 -5.45 -6.15
N ILE A 179 1.58 -4.82 -6.32
CA ILE A 179 0.82 -4.25 -5.19
C ILE A 179 0.44 -5.36 -4.19
N LYS A 180 -0.02 -6.52 -4.68
CA LYS A 180 -0.41 -7.65 -3.83
C LYS A 180 0.79 -8.23 -3.07
N GLU A 181 1.94 -8.38 -3.71
CA GLU A 181 3.17 -8.85 -3.07
C GLU A 181 3.65 -7.88 -1.99
N HIS A 182 3.61 -6.57 -2.26
CA HIS A 182 3.96 -5.55 -1.27
C HIS A 182 2.98 -5.51 -0.09
N SER A 183 1.69 -5.67 -0.35
CA SER A 183 0.65 -5.77 0.69
C SER A 183 0.88 -6.97 1.61
N LEU A 184 1.24 -8.13 1.05
CA LEU A 184 1.54 -9.34 1.83
C LEU A 184 2.78 -9.14 2.71
N LYS A 185 3.87 -8.62 2.15
CA LYS A 185 5.11 -8.32 2.92
C LYS A 185 4.86 -7.34 4.06
N PHE A 186 4.03 -6.32 3.81
CA PHE A 186 3.66 -5.36 4.84
C PHE A 186 2.90 -6.02 5.99
N ASN A 187 1.90 -6.86 5.67
CA ASN A 187 1.12 -7.58 6.67
C ASN A 187 1.97 -8.55 7.51
N GLU A 188 2.89 -9.29 6.88
CA GLU A 188 3.83 -10.16 7.61
C GLU A 188 4.69 -9.39 8.60
N SER A 189 5.21 -8.22 8.21
CA SER A 189 5.97 -7.34 9.09
C SER A 189 5.12 -6.88 10.28
N VAL A 190 3.87 -6.45 10.04
CA VAL A 190 2.94 -6.03 11.09
C VAL A 190 2.61 -7.17 12.05
N TYR A 191 2.32 -8.38 11.55
CA TYR A 191 2.05 -9.54 12.41
C TYR A 191 3.28 -9.93 13.23
N SER A 192 4.47 -9.93 12.64
CA SER A 192 5.71 -10.22 13.37
C SER A 192 5.95 -9.20 14.49
N PHE A 193 5.64 -7.93 14.23
CA PHE A 193 5.76 -6.86 15.21
C PHE A 193 4.76 -7.04 16.36
N ILE A 194 3.49 -7.35 16.05
CA ILE A 194 2.45 -7.62 17.04
C ILE A 194 2.82 -8.84 17.89
N ILE A 195 3.26 -9.94 17.27
CA ILE A 195 3.70 -11.16 17.97
C ILE A 195 4.86 -10.85 18.92
N ASN A 196 5.84 -10.05 18.48
CA ASN A 196 6.97 -9.62 19.32
C ASN A 196 6.55 -8.74 20.50
N ILE A 197 5.54 -7.87 20.34
CA ILE A 197 4.98 -7.10 21.46
C ILE A 197 4.26 -8.04 22.44
N CYS A 198 3.47 -8.99 21.94
CA CYS A 198 2.74 -9.94 22.77
C CYS A 198 3.67 -10.87 23.55
N SER A 199 4.77 -11.35 22.95
CA SER A 199 5.76 -12.19 23.62
C SER A 199 6.50 -11.42 24.72
N ARG A 200 6.90 -10.17 24.44
CA ARG A 200 7.54 -9.29 25.42
C ARG A 200 6.65 -8.99 26.60
N THR A 201 5.40 -8.58 26.38
CA THR A 201 4.45 -8.31 27.47
C THR A 201 4.20 -9.54 28.34
N LYS A 202 4.11 -10.74 27.76
CA LYS A 202 4.01 -12.00 28.51
C LYS A 202 5.23 -12.27 29.38
N SER A 203 6.44 -12.02 28.86
CA SER A 203 7.68 -12.15 29.65
C SER A 203 7.74 -11.16 30.81
N THR A 204 7.23 -9.94 30.64
CA THR A 204 7.21 -8.92 31.70
C THR A 204 6.18 -9.26 32.78
N ILE A 205 5.00 -9.78 32.41
CA ILE A 205 3.98 -10.24 33.37
C ILE A 205 4.52 -11.41 34.20
N ASN A 206 5.24 -12.35 33.57
CA ASN A 206 5.85 -13.48 34.27
C ASN A 206 7.03 -13.09 35.18
N LEU A 207 7.62 -11.91 35.02
CA LEU A 207 8.67 -11.38 35.91
C LEU A 207 8.09 -10.62 37.12
N ILE A 208 6.79 -10.30 37.09
CA ILE A 208 6.09 -9.56 38.15
C ILE A 208 5.36 -10.51 39.11
N ASN A 209 5.17 -11.78 38.72
CA ASN A 209 4.63 -12.86 39.54
C ASN A 209 5.76 -13.77 40.04
#